data_AF-W6RC93-F1
#
_entry.id   AF-W6RC93-F1
#
_cell.length_a   1.000
_cell.length_b   1.000
_cell.length_c   1.000
_cell.angle_alpha   90.00
_cell.angle_beta   90.00
_cell.angle_gamma   90.00
#
_symmetry.space_group_name_H-M   'P 1'
#
loop_
_entity.id
_entity.type
_entity.pdbx_description
1 polymer ?
#
loop_
_entity_poly.entity_id
_entity_poly.type
_entity_poly.pdbx_seq_one_letter_code
_entity_poly.pdbx_strand_id
1 'polypeptide(L)'
;MPTPSIPAAGEAMPKPTPTDEQIVRAFCDLEHDVCCLRSMINILGDMLDDNLVDVDTGAQSRQEVFKIWLTDGQMNMLSFAWNDVICRANRLERAFFAAVDGERAQ
;
A
#
# COMPACT_ATOMS: atom_id res chain seq x y z
N MET A 1 2.92 -32.32 -50.56
CA MET A 1 2.23 -31.34 -49.69
C MET A 1 3.03 -31.24 -48.40
N PRO A 2 3.47 -30.05 -47.97
CA PRO A 2 4.14 -29.94 -46.68
C PRO A 2 3.09 -29.99 -45.57
N THR A 3 3.29 -30.90 -44.63
CA THR A 3 2.49 -31.06 -43.40
C THR A 3 2.69 -29.86 -42.48
N PRO A 4 1.64 -29.33 -41.83
CA PRO A 4 1.79 -28.26 -40.84
C PRO A 4 2.56 -28.80 -39.62
N SER A 5 3.67 -28.15 -39.27
CA SER A 5 4.44 -28.43 -38.07
C SER A 5 3.64 -28.00 -36.85
N ILE A 6 3.22 -28.96 -36.04
CA ILE A 6 2.63 -28.70 -34.73
C ILE A 6 3.77 -28.22 -33.82
N PRO A 7 3.69 -27.02 -33.22
CA PRO A 7 4.71 -26.55 -32.29
C PRO A 7 4.77 -27.47 -31.06
N ALA A 8 5.99 -27.80 -30.64
CA ALA A 8 6.24 -28.70 -29.53
C ALA A 8 5.66 -28.10 -28.22
N ALA A 9 4.96 -28.93 -27.44
CA ALA A 9 4.46 -28.58 -26.13
C ALA A 9 5.63 -28.23 -25.20
N GLY A 10 5.95 -26.94 -25.09
CA GLY A 10 7.07 -26.46 -24.28
C GLY A 10 7.57 -25.06 -24.65
N GLU A 11 7.21 -24.51 -25.82
CA GLU A 11 7.47 -23.10 -26.10
C GLU A 11 6.56 -22.24 -25.23
N ALA A 12 7.12 -21.67 -24.16
CA ALA A 12 6.46 -20.66 -23.36
C ALA A 12 6.00 -19.55 -24.30
N MET A 13 4.67 -19.42 -24.46
CA MET A 13 4.11 -18.35 -25.28
C MET A 13 4.72 -17.02 -24.84
N PRO A 14 5.24 -16.20 -25.77
CA PRO A 14 5.70 -14.87 -25.42
C PRO A 14 4.53 -14.15 -24.74
N LYS A 15 4.74 -13.72 -23.49
CA LYS A 15 3.72 -12.96 -22.77
C LYS A 15 3.36 -11.75 -23.64
N PRO A 16 2.07 -11.48 -23.86
CA PRO A 16 1.66 -10.33 -24.66
C PRO A 16 2.29 -9.08 -24.05
N THR A 17 3.00 -8.31 -24.89
CA THR A 17 3.57 -7.03 -24.49
C THR A 17 2.42 -6.12 -24.05
N PRO A 18 2.44 -5.56 -22.84
CA PRO A 18 1.35 -4.71 -22.36
C PRO A 18 1.21 -3.49 -23.29
N THR A 19 -0.01 -3.11 -23.59
CA THR A 19 -0.28 -1.91 -24.40
C THR A 19 -0.01 -0.65 -23.59
N ASP A 20 0.28 0.47 -24.26
CA ASP A 20 0.48 1.77 -23.59
C ASP A 20 -0.72 2.14 -22.69
N GLU A 21 -1.95 1.80 -23.12
CA GLU A 21 -3.16 1.99 -22.31
C GLU A 21 -3.14 1.17 -21.01
N GLN A 22 -2.65 -0.07 -21.06
CA GLN A 22 -2.52 -0.92 -19.88
C GLN A 22 -1.46 -0.40 -18.91
N ILE A 23 -0.36 0.12 -19.44
CA ILE A 23 0.72 0.73 -18.65
C ILE A 23 0.21 2.00 -17.96
N VAL A 24 -0.41 2.91 -18.71
CA VAL A 24 -0.98 4.15 -18.16
C VAL A 24 -2.03 3.85 -17.09
N ARG A 25 -2.92 2.86 -17.34
CA ARG A 25 -3.91 2.42 -16.35
C ARG A 25 -3.24 1.95 -15.06
N ALA A 26 -2.21 1.11 -15.16
CA ALA A 26 -1.49 0.60 -14.00
C ALA A 26 -0.82 1.72 -13.19
N PHE A 27 -0.24 2.73 -13.85
CA PHE A 27 0.32 3.90 -13.17
C PHE A 27 -0.75 4.75 -12.49
N CYS A 28 -1.91 4.96 -13.11
CA CYS A 28 -3.03 5.67 -12.48
C CYS A 28 -3.56 4.92 -11.25
N ASP A 29 -3.67 3.60 -11.33
CA ASP A 29 -4.11 2.77 -10.20
C ASP A 29 -3.07 2.83 -9.06
N LEU A 30 -1.78 2.83 -9.39
CA LEU A 30 -0.70 2.99 -8.41
C LEU A 30 -0.73 4.37 -7.73
N GLU A 31 -0.92 5.44 -8.51
CA GLU A 31 -1.03 6.81 -8.00
C GLU A 31 -2.24 6.95 -7.06
N HIS A 32 -3.37 6.34 -7.42
CA HIS A 32 -4.55 6.29 -6.58
C HIS A 32 -4.26 5.59 -5.24
N ASP A 33 -3.67 4.40 -5.26
CA ASP A 33 -3.34 3.63 -4.06
C ASP A 33 -2.37 4.42 -3.15
N VAL A 34 -1.37 5.10 -3.72
CA VAL A 34 -0.45 6.00 -2.99
C VAL A 34 -1.20 7.17 -2.34
N CYS A 35 -2.09 7.83 -3.08
CA CYS A 35 -2.87 8.95 -2.56
C CYS A 35 -3.79 8.51 -1.41
N CYS A 36 -4.44 7.35 -1.54
CA CYS A 36 -5.26 6.77 -0.49
C CYS A 36 -4.43 6.46 0.76
N LEU A 37 -3.26 5.85 0.61
CA LEU A 37 -2.38 5.54 1.74
C LEU A 37 -1.92 6.80 2.47
N ARG A 38 -1.54 7.85 1.72
CA ARG A 38 -1.18 9.16 2.30
C ARG A 38 -2.33 9.75 3.12
N SER A 39 -3.55 9.74 2.58
CA SER A 39 -4.72 10.25 3.31
C SER A 39 -5.00 9.45 4.58
N MET A 40 -4.84 8.12 4.55
CA MET A 40 -5.00 7.29 5.74
C MET A 40 -3.94 7.57 6.81
N ILE A 41 -2.68 7.75 6.40
CA ILE A 41 -1.59 8.11 7.31
C ILE A 41 -1.88 9.47 7.98
N ASN A 42 -2.37 10.45 7.23
CA ASN A 42 -2.74 11.75 7.81
C ASN A 42 -3.88 11.62 8.84
N ILE A 43 -4.92 10.84 8.53
CA ILE A 43 -6.02 10.57 9.49
C ILE A 43 -5.48 9.89 10.75
N LEU A 44 -4.56 8.93 10.62
CA LEU A 44 -3.92 8.33 11.79
C LEU A 44 -3.05 9.32 12.56
N GLY A 45 -2.39 10.24 11.88
CA GLY A 45 -1.65 11.34 12.48
C GLY A 45 -2.56 12.23 13.32
N ASP A 46 -3.68 12.68 12.75
CA ASP A 46 -4.69 13.47 13.44
C ASP A 46 -5.26 12.71 14.65
N MET A 47 -5.57 11.42 14.49
CA MET A 47 -6.01 10.57 15.60
C MET A 47 -4.96 10.46 16.71
N LEU A 48 -3.67 10.38 16.36
CA LEU A 48 -2.61 10.36 17.37
C LEU A 48 -2.49 11.71 18.07
N ASP A 49 -2.50 12.81 17.32
CA ASP A 49 -2.39 14.16 17.86
C ASP A 49 -3.56 14.51 18.78
N ASP A 50 -4.78 14.08 18.45
CA ASP A 50 -5.99 14.24 19.26
C ASP A 50 -5.90 13.47 20.59
N ASN A 51 -5.17 12.35 20.62
CA ASN A 51 -5.02 11.51 21.80
C ASN A 51 -3.71 11.81 22.58
N LEU A 52 -2.76 12.53 21.98
CA LEU A 52 -1.48 12.95 22.60
C LEU A 52 -1.63 14.21 23.46
N VAL A 53 -2.63 14.24 24.34
CA VAL A 53 -2.80 15.32 25.33
C VAL A 53 -2.19 14.88 26.65
N ASP A 54 -1.30 15.71 27.21
CA ASP A 54 -0.75 15.49 28.56
C ASP A 54 -1.90 15.54 29.58
N VAL A 55 -2.09 14.44 30.30
CA VAL A 55 -3.19 14.23 31.25
C VAL A 55 -3.12 15.20 32.43
N ASP A 56 -1.91 15.62 32.83
CA ASP A 56 -1.71 16.47 34.01
C ASP A 56 -1.83 17.97 33.68
N THR A 57 -1.57 18.36 32.43
CA THR A 57 -1.52 19.78 32.04
C THR A 57 -2.54 20.18 30.98
N GLY A 58 -3.17 19.21 30.30
CA GLY A 58 -4.07 19.47 29.18
C GLY A 58 -3.38 20.15 27.99
N ALA A 59 -2.04 20.27 28.01
CA ALA A 59 -1.24 21.00 27.04
C ALA A 59 -0.42 20.03 26.19
N GLN A 60 -0.27 20.34 24.89
CA GLN A 60 0.72 19.70 24.02
C GLN A 60 2.13 20.23 24.39
N SER A 61 2.64 19.82 25.56
CA SER A 61 3.98 20.17 26.04
C SER A 61 5.00 19.24 25.40
N ARG A 62 5.97 19.79 24.65
CA ARG A 62 7.03 19.10 23.89
C ARG A 62 8.09 18.38 24.75
N GLN A 63 7.73 17.81 25.91
CA GLN A 63 8.68 17.10 26.78
C GLN A 63 8.58 15.57 26.63
N GLU A 64 9.63 15.04 26.01
CA GLU A 64 10.26 13.71 25.94
C GLU A 64 9.50 12.39 26.24
N VAL A 65 8.41 12.33 27.02
CA VAL A 65 7.62 11.09 27.20
C VAL A 65 6.15 11.42 27.49
N PHE A 66 5.23 11.08 26.57
CA PHE A 66 3.79 11.15 26.80
C PHE A 66 3.25 9.79 27.28
N LYS A 67 2.43 9.79 28.33
CA LYS A 67 1.57 8.65 28.68
C LYS A 67 0.16 8.97 28.22
N ILE A 68 -0.28 8.29 27.16
CA ILE A 68 -1.64 8.38 26.64
C ILE A 68 -2.51 7.38 27.37
N TRP A 69 -3.67 7.82 27.85
CA TRP A 69 -4.74 6.92 28.29
C TRP A 69 -5.75 6.75 27.16
N LEU A 70 -5.75 5.59 26.54
CA LEU A 70 -6.74 5.21 25.54
C LEU A 70 -7.82 4.36 26.20
N THR A 71 -9.08 4.64 25.88
CA THR A 71 -10.15 3.68 26.13
C THR A 71 -9.96 2.43 25.27
N ASP A 72 -10.52 1.30 25.68
CA ASP A 72 -10.47 0.05 24.90
C ASP A 72 -11.03 0.26 23.47
N GLY A 73 -12.10 1.04 23.33
CA GLY A 73 -12.67 1.41 22.03
C GLY A 73 -11.70 2.20 21.13
N GLN A 74 -11.00 3.19 21.70
CA GLN A 74 -10.01 3.97 20.96
C GLN A 74 -8.80 3.11 20.56
N MET A 75 -8.33 2.23 21.45
CA MET A 75 -7.23 1.32 21.16
C MET A 75 -7.59 0.33 20.04
N ASN A 76 -8.81 -0.22 20.05
CA ASN A 76 -9.31 -1.10 19.00
C ASN A 76 -9.42 -0.36 17.66
N MET A 77 -9.91 0.88 17.66
CA MET A 77 -10.02 1.68 16.44
C MET A 77 -8.65 2.04 15.86
N LEU A 78 -7.72 2.48 16.70
CA LEU A 78 -6.34 2.78 16.31
C LEU A 78 -5.65 1.53 15.74
N SER A 79 -5.80 0.40 16.42
CA SER A 79 -5.23 -0.89 15.99
C SER A 79 -5.80 -1.34 14.65
N PHE A 80 -7.11 -1.20 14.43
CA PHE A 80 -7.75 -1.51 13.15
C PHE A 80 -7.21 -0.61 12.03
N ALA A 81 -7.20 0.70 12.25
CA ALA A 81 -6.73 1.68 11.26
C ALA A 81 -5.25 1.45 10.89
N TRP A 82 -4.41 1.21 11.90
CA TRP A 82 -2.98 0.92 11.71
C TRP A 82 -2.76 -0.36 10.89
N ASN A 83 -3.53 -1.43 11.19
CA ASN A 83 -3.45 -2.67 10.43
C ASN A 83 -3.91 -2.50 8.98
N ASP A 84 -4.95 -1.71 8.71
CA ASP A 84 -5.41 -1.44 7.34
C ASP A 84 -4.33 -0.69 6.53
N VAL A 85 -3.67 0.32 7.14
CA VAL A 85 -2.54 1.02 6.51
C VAL A 85 -1.40 0.06 6.18
N ILE A 86 -0.96 -0.78 7.13
CA ILE A 86 0.10 -1.76 6.89
C ILE A 86 -0.27 -2.72 5.75
N CYS A 87 -1.51 -3.25 5.76
CA CYS A 87 -1.96 -4.18 4.74
C CYS A 87 -1.91 -3.55 3.34
N ARG A 88 -2.36 -2.31 3.20
CA ARG A 88 -2.34 -1.57 1.93
C ARG A 88 -0.93 -1.21 1.49
N ALA A 89 -0.06 -0.77 2.40
CA ALA A 89 1.34 -0.51 2.11
C ALA A 89 2.05 -1.77 1.57
N ASN A 90 1.85 -2.92 2.23
CA ASN A 90 2.41 -4.21 1.80
C ASN A 90 1.84 -4.70 0.46
N ARG A 91 0.59 -4.32 0.12
CA ARG A 91 0.01 -4.63 -1.20
C ARG A 91 0.67 -3.78 -2.28
N LEU A 92 0.85 -2.49 -2.00
CA LEU A 92 1.48 -1.54 -2.91
C LEU A 92 2.94 -1.91 -3.19
N GLU A 93 3.70 -2.25 -2.16
CA GLU A 93 5.07 -2.73 -2.28
C GLU A 93 5.16 -3.98 -3.18
N ARG A 94 4.28 -4.96 -2.95
CA ARG A 94 4.22 -6.17 -3.79
C ARG A 94 3.85 -5.85 -5.23
N ALA A 95 2.91 -4.94 -5.47
CA ALA A 95 2.51 -4.52 -6.81
C ALA A 95 3.67 -3.84 -7.55
N PHE A 96 4.42 -2.97 -6.84
CA PHE A 96 5.60 -2.30 -7.38
C PHE A 96 6.69 -3.30 -7.78
N PHE A 97 7.06 -4.22 -6.89
CA PHE A 97 8.09 -5.23 -7.21
C PHE A 97 7.63 -6.21 -8.30
N ALA A 98 6.34 -6.59 -8.34
CA ALA A 98 5.82 -7.43 -9.41
C ALA A 98 5.90 -6.74 -10.79
N ALA A 99 5.72 -5.42 -10.85
CA ALA A 99 5.92 -4.64 -12.07
C ALA A 99 7.41 -4.60 -12.47
N VAL A 100 8.31 -4.31 -11.52
CA VAL A 100 9.76 -4.24 -11.77
C VAL A 100 10.36 -5.59 -12.18
N ASP A 101 9.97 -6.68 -11.53
CA ASP A 101 10.46 -8.03 -11.87
C ASP A 101 9.81 -8.56 -13.15
N GLY A 102 8.58 -8.12 -13.47
CA GLY A 102 7.93 -8.34 -14.76
C GLY A 102 8.67 -7.67 -15.93
N GLU A 103 9.28 -6.51 -15.70
CA GLU A 103 10.14 -5.80 -16.66
C GLU A 103 11.55 -6.39 -16.77
N ARG A 104 12.10 -6.96 -15.69
CA ARG A 104 13.46 -7.59 -15.70
C ARG A 104 13.51 -8.99 -16.31
N ALA A 105 12.36 -9.64 -16.49
CA ALA A 105 12.25 -10.98 -17.07
C ALA A 105 11.99 -10.97 -18.60
N GLN A 106 12.09 -9.81 -19.24
CA GLN A 106 12.12 -9.65 -20.71
C GLN A 106 13.56 -9.48 -21.19
#